data_AF-A0ABD1NVZ8-F1
#
_entry.id   AF-A0ABD1NVZ8-F1
#
_cell.length_a   1.000
_cell.length_b   1.000
_cell.length_c   1.000
_cell.angle_alpha   90.00
_cell.angle_beta   90.00
_cell.angle_gamma   90.00
#
_symmetry.space_group_name_H-M   'P 1'
#
loop_
_entity.id
_entity.type
_entity.pdbx_description
1 polymer ?
#
loop_
_entity_poly.entity_id
_entity_poly.type
_entity_poly.pdbx_seq_one_letter_code
_entity_poly.pdbx_strand_id
1 'polypeptide(L)'
;MKGVVIRENGGPGVMKLQQLERPQVKNNEVLIKVAATSINRFDLRQRRGWLPKLKKGESAYPGIECSGEIIAVGAGVTQWKVGDQVCALVNRGGYAEEVVVPSGQLLSVPRSVSLEDAASLPVVACSVWLALFQIGKLSAGQTLLVRDGCSDFGIFAIQIAKYKGAKVLVIGVVDIQMTNWEEKELTVNRVKRYVWPAIEKGQIKPVIYKNFPLSEAANAHKLMENGKFIGKILLLPDSFMS
;
A
#
# COMPACT_ATOMS: atom_id res chain seq x y z
N MET A 1 -22.24 13.66 10.83
CA MET A 1 -21.64 12.92 9.70
C MET A 1 -21.38 11.49 10.11
N LYS A 2 -21.34 10.53 9.19
CA LYS A 2 -20.90 9.17 9.51
C LYS A 2 -19.36 9.10 9.50
N GLY A 3 -18.81 8.25 10.37
CA GLY A 3 -17.39 7.92 10.36
C GLY A 3 -17.08 6.66 11.14
N VAL A 4 -15.87 6.13 10.95
CA VAL A 4 -15.42 4.90 11.59
C VAL A 4 -14.80 5.24 12.93
N VAL A 5 -15.13 4.46 13.97
CA VAL A 5 -14.54 4.58 15.30
C VAL A 5 -13.81 3.31 15.71
N ILE A 6 -12.82 3.48 16.57
CA ILE A 6 -12.13 2.41 17.30
C ILE A 6 -12.24 2.77 18.77
N ARG A 7 -13.10 2.05 19.51
CA ARG A 7 -13.33 2.30 20.95
C ARG A 7 -12.46 1.40 21.83
N GLU A 8 -12.04 0.28 21.29
CA GLU A 8 -11.18 -0.70 21.94
C GLU A 8 -10.17 -1.26 20.92
N ASN A 9 -9.05 -1.77 21.43
CA ASN A 9 -7.97 -2.28 20.60
C ASN A 9 -8.27 -3.72 20.17
N GLY A 10 -7.99 -4.08 18.92
CA GLY A 10 -8.15 -5.48 18.51
C GLY A 10 -8.03 -5.77 17.02
N GLY A 11 -8.66 -6.89 16.64
CA GLY A 11 -8.82 -7.30 15.25
C GLY A 11 -9.75 -6.37 14.46
N PRO A 12 -9.99 -6.62 13.16
CA PRO A 12 -10.83 -5.76 12.32
C PRO A 12 -12.23 -5.49 12.87
N GLY A 13 -12.82 -6.44 13.61
CA GLY A 13 -14.19 -6.36 14.13
C GLY A 13 -14.48 -5.22 15.12
N VAL A 14 -13.43 -4.59 15.70
CA VAL A 14 -13.56 -3.45 16.61
C VAL A 14 -13.91 -2.13 15.90
N MET A 15 -13.73 -2.07 14.57
CA MET A 15 -14.04 -0.88 13.77
C MET A 15 -15.53 -0.83 13.50
N LYS A 16 -16.19 0.27 13.89
CA LYS A 16 -17.64 0.45 13.72
C LYS A 16 -17.96 1.78 13.06
N LEU A 17 -18.92 1.77 12.14
CA LEU A 17 -19.51 3.00 11.58
C LEU A 17 -20.46 3.61 12.62
N GLN A 18 -20.32 4.90 12.89
CA GLN A 18 -21.16 5.63 13.83
C GLN A 18 -21.53 7.02 13.29
N GLN A 19 -22.62 7.58 13.81
CA GLN A 19 -22.93 9.00 13.65
C GLN A 19 -22.03 9.82 14.58
N LEU A 20 -21.33 10.78 14.01
CA LEU A 20 -20.37 11.66 14.67
C LEU A 20 -20.80 13.12 14.52
N GLU A 21 -20.39 13.95 15.48
CA GLU A 21 -20.50 15.39 15.36
C GLU A 21 -19.67 15.89 14.18
N ARG A 22 -20.22 16.88 13.48
CA ARG A 22 -19.54 17.51 12.36
C ARG A 22 -18.39 18.37 12.90
N PRO A 23 -17.16 18.24 12.37
CA PRO A 23 -16.03 19.00 12.89
C PRO A 23 -16.17 20.49 12.54
N GLN A 24 -15.70 21.35 13.44
CA GLN A 24 -15.72 22.80 13.25
C GLN A 24 -14.42 23.28 12.59
N VAL A 25 -14.54 24.19 11.63
CA VAL A 25 -13.43 24.78 10.89
C VAL A 25 -12.82 25.94 11.68
N LYS A 26 -11.51 25.88 11.96
CA LYS A 26 -10.77 27.02 12.52
C LYS A 26 -10.24 27.95 11.43
N ASN A 27 -9.68 29.08 11.85
CA ASN A 27 -9.25 30.17 10.98
C ASN A 27 -8.31 29.75 9.84
N ASN A 28 -7.41 28.78 10.07
CA ASN A 28 -6.38 28.32 9.14
C ASN A 28 -6.66 26.92 8.54
N GLU A 29 -7.88 26.43 8.69
CA GLU A 29 -8.29 25.08 8.28
C GLU A 29 -9.33 25.15 7.16
N VAL A 30 -9.53 24.02 6.48
CA VAL A 30 -10.66 23.80 5.56
C VAL A 30 -11.45 22.58 6.00
N LEU A 31 -12.71 22.49 5.59
CA LEU A 31 -13.52 21.28 5.70
C LEU A 31 -13.63 20.63 4.33
N ILE A 32 -13.23 19.38 4.25
CA ILE A 32 -13.32 18.56 3.04
C ILE A 32 -14.52 17.62 3.18
N LYS A 33 -15.38 17.58 2.16
CA LYS A 33 -16.31 16.47 1.94
C LYS A 33 -15.54 15.35 1.27
N VAL A 34 -15.32 14.25 1.99
CA VAL A 34 -14.47 13.16 1.56
C VAL A 34 -15.13 12.41 0.41
N ALA A 35 -14.41 12.28 -0.71
CA ALA A 35 -14.77 11.41 -1.82
C ALA A 35 -14.17 10.01 -1.63
N ALA A 36 -12.91 9.94 -1.20
CA ALA A 36 -12.23 8.68 -0.91
C ALA A 36 -11.16 8.83 0.19
N THR A 37 -10.81 7.71 0.82
CA THR A 37 -9.68 7.53 1.74
C THR A 37 -9.02 6.19 1.45
N SER A 38 -7.75 6.04 1.80
CA SER A 38 -6.99 4.80 1.62
C SER A 38 -6.50 4.23 2.95
N ILE A 39 -6.14 2.95 2.92
CA ILE A 39 -5.70 2.17 4.07
C ILE A 39 -4.18 2.13 4.12
N ASN A 40 -3.62 2.45 5.27
CA ASN A 40 -2.19 2.50 5.51
C ASN A 40 -1.76 1.54 6.62
N ARG A 41 -0.48 1.14 6.63
CA ARG A 41 0.08 0.29 7.71
C ARG A 41 -0.07 0.94 9.10
N PHE A 42 -0.11 2.27 9.16
CA PHE A 42 -0.36 3.03 10.39
C PHE A 42 -1.75 2.70 10.98
N ASP A 43 -2.79 2.58 10.15
CA ASP A 43 -4.16 2.32 10.61
C ASP A 43 -4.26 0.96 11.32
N LEU A 44 -3.52 -0.05 10.84
CA LEU A 44 -3.44 -1.36 11.50
C LEU A 44 -2.79 -1.27 12.89
N ARG A 45 -1.76 -0.43 13.04
CA ARG A 45 -1.08 -0.22 14.33
C ARG A 45 -1.99 0.54 15.28
N GLN A 46 -2.65 1.59 14.79
CA GLN A 46 -3.65 2.36 15.53
C GLN A 46 -4.75 1.45 16.08
N ARG A 47 -5.35 0.62 15.23
CA ARG A 47 -6.40 -0.33 15.63
C ARG A 47 -5.95 -1.34 16.67
N ARG A 48 -4.67 -1.73 16.66
CA ARG A 48 -4.09 -2.69 17.62
C ARG A 48 -3.59 -2.04 18.92
N GLY A 49 -3.91 -0.76 19.15
CA GLY A 49 -3.60 -0.07 20.40
C GLY A 49 -2.33 0.74 20.42
N TRP A 50 -1.64 0.86 19.29
CA TRP A 50 -0.56 1.84 19.18
C TRP A 50 -1.17 3.22 18.88
N LEU A 51 -1.34 4.04 19.92
CA LEU A 51 -1.89 5.38 19.81
C LEU A 51 -0.81 6.41 20.17
N PRO A 52 -0.26 7.17 19.20
CA PRO A 52 0.42 8.41 19.54
C PRO A 52 -0.56 9.33 20.29
N LYS A 53 -0.07 9.99 21.35
CA LYS A 53 -0.87 10.92 22.17
C LYS A 53 -1.58 11.93 21.26
N LEU A 54 -2.90 12.03 21.38
CA LEU A 54 -3.69 13.02 20.66
C LEU A 54 -3.23 14.42 21.06
N LYS A 55 -2.86 15.25 20.07
CA LYS A 55 -2.65 16.67 20.32
C LYS A 55 -4.00 17.37 20.40
N LYS A 56 -4.04 18.50 21.11
CA LYS A 56 -5.24 19.32 21.23
C LYS A 56 -5.74 19.71 19.84
N GLY A 57 -6.98 19.35 19.50
CA GLY A 57 -7.61 19.67 18.22
C GLY A 57 -7.44 18.61 17.13
N GLU A 58 -6.76 17.49 17.39
CA GLU A 58 -6.72 16.35 16.46
C GLU A 58 -7.97 15.47 16.60
N SER A 59 -8.44 14.93 15.47
CA SER A 59 -9.51 13.94 15.45
C SER A 59 -9.11 12.66 16.19
N ALA A 60 -10.04 12.04 16.92
CA ALA A 60 -9.81 10.74 17.54
C ALA A 60 -9.99 9.56 16.56
N TYR A 61 -10.51 9.82 15.37
CA TYR A 61 -10.91 8.80 14.39
C TYR A 61 -9.74 8.36 13.49
N PRO A 62 -9.71 7.12 12.97
CA PRO A 62 -8.66 6.62 12.08
C PRO A 62 -8.65 7.31 10.70
N GLY A 63 -7.64 6.98 9.89
CA GLY A 63 -7.44 7.50 8.54
C GLY A 63 -6.45 8.67 8.52
N ILE A 64 -5.41 8.53 7.71
CA ILE A 64 -4.28 9.47 7.63
C ILE A 64 -4.13 10.17 6.27
N GLU A 65 -5.07 9.95 5.36
CA GLU A 65 -5.18 10.68 4.10
C GLU A 65 -6.62 10.66 3.60
N CYS A 66 -6.93 11.56 2.68
CA CYS A 66 -8.18 11.52 1.93
C CYS A 66 -8.06 12.36 0.65
N SER A 67 -9.08 12.26 -0.19
CA SER A 67 -9.39 13.23 -1.23
C SER A 67 -10.84 13.66 -1.13
N GLY A 68 -11.16 14.81 -1.72
CA GLY A 68 -12.51 15.33 -1.71
C GLY A 68 -12.62 16.76 -2.21
N GLU A 69 -13.77 17.35 -1.95
CA GLU A 69 -14.08 18.74 -2.29
C GLU A 69 -14.10 19.60 -1.04
N ILE A 70 -13.51 20.79 -1.10
CA ILE A 70 -13.60 21.76 -0.02
C ILE A 70 -15.04 22.30 0.06
N ILE A 71 -15.70 22.15 1.22
CA ILE A 71 -17.07 22.63 1.46
C ILE A 71 -17.16 23.78 2.46
N ALA A 72 -16.06 24.10 3.16
CA ALA A 72 -15.93 25.32 3.95
C ALA A 72 -14.45 25.69 4.12
N VAL A 73 -14.17 26.99 4.25
CA VAL A 73 -12.82 27.53 4.47
C VAL A 73 -12.82 28.45 5.68
N GLY A 74 -11.76 28.38 6.49
CA GLY A 74 -11.53 29.32 7.58
C GLY A 74 -11.22 30.72 7.07
N ALA A 75 -11.53 31.76 7.84
CA ALA A 75 -11.41 33.16 7.43
C ALA A 75 -9.96 33.61 7.09
N GLY A 76 -8.94 32.88 7.58
CA GLY A 76 -7.53 33.15 7.31
C GLY A 76 -6.95 32.32 6.16
N VAL A 77 -7.75 31.47 5.51
CA VAL A 77 -7.31 30.69 4.35
C VAL A 77 -7.52 31.52 3.08
N THR A 78 -6.44 31.74 2.32
CA THR A 78 -6.47 32.59 1.11
C THR A 78 -6.14 31.83 -0.16
N GLN A 79 -5.45 30.70 -0.03
CA GLN A 79 -4.93 29.89 -1.13
C GLN A 79 -5.91 28.80 -1.61
N TRP A 80 -7.04 28.63 -0.93
CA TRP A 80 -8.06 27.63 -1.24
C TRP A 80 -9.46 28.23 -1.15
N LYS A 81 -10.40 27.68 -1.91
CA LYS A 81 -11.82 28.07 -1.90
C LYS A 81 -12.74 26.86 -1.87
N VAL A 82 -14.00 27.12 -1.51
CA VAL A 82 -15.08 26.13 -1.63
C VAL A 82 -15.23 25.68 -3.08
N GLY A 83 -15.40 24.38 -3.29
CA GLY A 83 -15.47 23.74 -4.61
C GLY A 83 -14.13 23.23 -5.15
N ASP A 84 -13.00 23.59 -4.52
CA ASP A 84 -11.69 23.06 -4.95
C ASP A 84 -11.60 21.55 -4.64
N GLN A 85 -11.11 20.79 -5.63
CA GLN A 85 -10.81 19.37 -5.50
C GLN A 85 -9.37 19.19 -4.98
N VAL A 86 -9.25 18.53 -3.84
CA VAL A 86 -8.00 18.40 -3.10
C VAL A 86 -7.78 16.96 -2.63
N CYS A 87 -6.51 16.59 -2.45
CA CYS A 87 -6.13 15.50 -1.58
C CYS A 87 -5.29 16.01 -0.42
N ALA A 88 -5.29 15.29 0.69
CA ALA A 88 -4.77 15.77 1.95
C ALA A 88 -4.03 14.68 2.71
N LEU A 89 -2.87 15.05 3.26
CA LEU A 89 -2.23 14.27 4.31
C LEU A 89 -2.84 14.72 5.64
N VAL A 90 -3.58 13.85 6.31
CA VAL A 90 -4.24 14.17 7.59
C VAL A 90 -3.60 13.37 8.71
N ASN A 91 -3.54 13.94 9.92
CA ASN A 91 -3.00 13.16 11.05
C ASN A 91 -3.95 12.03 11.44
N ARG A 92 -5.27 12.30 11.39
CA ARG A 92 -6.38 11.44 11.81
C ARG A 92 -7.68 11.93 11.17
N GLY A 93 -8.71 11.09 11.14
CA GLY A 93 -10.06 11.46 10.72
C GLY A 93 -10.39 11.26 9.25
N GLY A 94 -9.48 10.70 8.45
CA GLY A 94 -9.75 10.39 7.04
C GLY A 94 -10.89 9.36 6.84
N TYR A 95 -11.18 8.53 7.85
CA TYR A 95 -12.29 7.56 7.79
C TYR A 95 -13.62 8.18 8.25
N ALA A 96 -14.01 9.30 7.64
CA ALA A 96 -15.27 9.99 7.87
C ALA A 96 -15.78 10.63 6.58
N GLU A 97 -17.07 10.96 6.53
CA GLU A 97 -17.66 11.67 5.38
C GLU A 97 -17.11 13.11 5.23
N GLU A 98 -16.64 13.70 6.32
CA GLU A 98 -16.04 15.03 6.32
C GLU A 98 -14.83 15.10 7.26
N VAL A 99 -13.82 15.88 6.89
CA VAL A 99 -12.60 16.03 7.68
C VAL A 99 -12.09 17.47 7.63
N VAL A 100 -11.64 17.96 8.78
CA VAL A 100 -10.98 19.28 8.89
C VAL A 100 -9.49 19.11 8.71
N VAL A 101 -8.90 19.92 7.85
CA VAL A 101 -7.49 19.86 7.48
C VAL A 101 -6.85 21.24 7.55
N PRO A 102 -5.70 21.41 8.23
CA PRO A 102 -4.87 22.60 8.10
C PRO A 102 -4.56 22.91 6.64
N SER A 103 -4.77 24.17 6.24
CA SER A 103 -4.70 24.57 4.83
C SER A 103 -3.34 24.39 4.14
N GLY A 104 -2.26 24.15 4.91
CA GLY A 104 -0.92 23.83 4.41
C GLY A 104 -0.67 22.34 4.14
N GLN A 105 -1.64 21.46 4.42
CA GLN A 105 -1.53 20.00 4.23
C GLN A 105 -2.34 19.48 3.04
N LEU A 106 -2.80 20.41 2.20
CA LEU A 106 -3.61 20.15 1.02
C LEU A 106 -2.72 20.13 -0.23
N LEU A 107 -3.09 19.28 -1.17
CA LEU A 107 -2.52 19.19 -2.51
C LEU A 107 -3.67 19.30 -3.51
N SER A 108 -3.46 20.06 -4.58
CA SER A 108 -4.42 20.13 -5.68
C SER A 108 -4.48 18.79 -6.42
N VAL A 109 -5.67 18.31 -6.75
CA VAL A 109 -5.82 17.10 -7.56
C VAL A 109 -5.46 17.41 -9.02
N PRO A 110 -4.49 16.70 -9.64
CA PRO A 110 -4.17 16.89 -11.04
C PRO A 110 -5.34 16.48 -11.94
N ARG A 111 -5.57 17.21 -13.04
CA ARG A 111 -6.68 16.93 -13.98
C ARG A 111 -6.66 15.51 -14.57
N SER A 112 -5.50 14.88 -14.62
CA SER A 112 -5.32 13.52 -15.15
C SER A 112 -5.57 12.41 -14.13
N VAL A 113 -5.92 12.76 -12.89
CA VAL A 113 -6.15 11.81 -11.79
C VAL A 113 -7.59 11.97 -11.32
N SER A 114 -8.31 10.86 -11.17
CA SER A 114 -9.67 10.89 -10.61
C SER A 114 -9.61 11.38 -9.15
N LEU A 115 -10.71 11.93 -8.65
CA LEU A 115 -10.75 12.37 -7.26
C LEU A 115 -10.54 11.18 -6.32
N GLU A 116 -11.11 10.03 -6.65
CA GLU A 116 -10.97 8.78 -5.89
C GLU A 116 -9.52 8.30 -5.84
N ASP A 117 -8.84 8.20 -6.98
CA ASP A 117 -7.44 7.75 -7.04
C ASP A 117 -6.49 8.71 -6.33
N ALA A 118 -6.82 10.01 -6.33
CA ALA A 118 -6.01 11.02 -5.66
C ALA A 118 -5.91 10.80 -4.14
N ALA A 119 -6.84 10.05 -3.52
CA ALA A 119 -6.75 9.70 -2.10
C ALA A 119 -5.51 8.84 -1.78
N SER A 120 -4.99 8.09 -2.75
CA SER A 120 -3.84 7.18 -2.58
C SER A 120 -2.46 7.87 -2.61
N LEU A 121 -2.43 9.16 -2.94
CA LEU A 121 -1.20 9.90 -3.18
C LEU A 121 -0.54 10.52 -1.93
N PRO A 122 -1.28 11.16 -0.99
CA PRO A 122 -0.66 12.01 0.02
C PRO A 122 0.37 11.30 0.91
N VAL A 123 0.01 10.18 1.53
CA VAL A 123 0.91 9.46 2.44
C VAL A 123 2.11 8.92 1.68
N VAL A 124 1.87 8.28 0.54
CA VAL A 124 2.93 7.65 -0.25
C VAL A 124 3.90 8.72 -0.78
N ALA A 125 3.39 9.79 -1.39
CA ALA A 125 4.23 10.86 -1.94
C ALA A 125 5.06 11.55 -0.87
N CYS A 126 4.45 11.95 0.25
CA CYS A 126 5.15 12.60 1.35
C CYS A 126 6.16 11.66 2.02
N SER A 127 5.80 10.40 2.25
CA SER A 127 6.69 9.42 2.89
C SER A 127 7.91 9.11 2.02
N VAL A 128 7.71 8.92 0.71
CA VAL A 128 8.80 8.69 -0.24
C VAL A 128 9.72 9.92 -0.30
N TRP A 129 9.14 11.11 -0.38
CA TRP A 129 9.93 12.34 -0.44
C TRP A 129 10.79 12.54 0.81
N LEU A 130 10.18 12.36 1.98
CA LEU A 130 10.85 12.45 3.28
C LEU A 130 12.00 11.43 3.37
N ALA A 131 11.72 10.16 3.08
CA ALA A 131 12.70 9.09 3.23
C ALA A 131 13.86 9.24 2.25
N LEU A 132 13.59 9.46 0.97
CA LEU A 132 14.63 9.42 -0.07
C LEU A 132 15.40 10.73 -0.18
N PHE A 133 14.73 11.88 -0.13
CA PHE A 133 15.36 13.16 -0.48
C PHE A 133 15.65 14.03 0.75
N GLN A 134 14.73 14.08 1.72
CA GLN A 134 14.97 14.90 2.92
C GLN A 134 15.94 14.22 3.89
N ILE A 135 15.74 12.93 4.17
CA ILE A 135 16.59 12.13 5.06
C ILE A 135 17.73 11.49 4.26
N GLY A 136 17.39 10.73 3.22
CA GLY A 136 18.36 9.92 2.46
C GLY A 136 19.26 10.72 1.52
N LYS A 137 18.92 11.99 1.23
CA LYS A 137 19.67 12.89 0.32
C LYS A 137 19.99 12.27 -1.05
N LEU A 138 19.10 11.41 -1.56
CA LEU A 138 19.28 10.75 -2.85
C LEU A 138 19.46 11.79 -3.97
N SER A 139 20.50 11.59 -4.77
CA SER A 139 20.89 12.46 -5.89
C SER A 139 20.99 11.68 -7.20
N ALA A 140 20.95 12.40 -8.32
CA ALA A 140 21.09 11.81 -9.64
C ALA A 140 22.39 10.99 -9.77
N GLY A 141 22.33 9.87 -10.49
CA GLY A 141 23.46 8.95 -10.69
C GLY A 141 23.68 7.95 -9.55
N GLN A 142 23.16 8.21 -8.34
CA GLN A 142 23.21 7.25 -7.23
C GLN A 142 22.26 6.07 -7.45
N THR A 143 22.53 4.97 -6.75
CA THR A 143 21.71 3.75 -6.81
C THR A 143 20.86 3.60 -5.56
N LEU A 144 19.55 3.44 -5.74
CA LEU A 144 18.58 3.12 -4.69
C LEU A 144 18.21 1.63 -4.74
N LEU A 145 18.25 0.93 -3.60
CA LEU A 145 17.68 -0.41 -3.44
C LEU A 145 16.32 -0.33 -2.75
N VAL A 146 15.25 -0.71 -3.46
CA VAL A 146 13.88 -0.78 -2.94
C VAL A 146 13.56 -2.22 -2.55
N ARG A 147 13.42 -2.51 -1.26
CA ARG A 147 13.25 -3.89 -0.75
C ARG A 147 11.84 -4.46 -0.88
N ASP A 148 10.82 -3.60 -0.93
CA ASP A 148 9.41 -3.97 -1.02
C ASP A 148 8.80 -3.33 -2.27
N GLY A 149 9.37 -3.64 -3.44
CA GLY A 149 9.08 -2.96 -4.70
C GLY A 149 7.65 -3.11 -5.22
N CYS A 150 6.92 -4.08 -4.69
CA CYS A 150 5.53 -4.34 -5.04
C CYS A 150 4.53 -3.62 -4.10
N SER A 151 5.00 -2.94 -3.05
CA SER A 151 4.17 -2.06 -2.22
C SER A 151 3.87 -0.74 -2.93
N ASP A 152 2.82 -0.05 -2.49
CA ASP A 152 2.47 1.33 -2.87
C ASP A 152 3.66 2.30 -2.71
N PHE A 153 4.32 2.26 -1.55
CA PHE A 153 5.54 3.01 -1.28
C PHE A 153 6.64 2.63 -2.27
N GLY A 154 6.87 1.33 -2.48
CA GLY A 154 7.93 0.84 -3.37
C GLY A 154 7.72 1.28 -4.82
N ILE A 155 6.50 1.13 -5.33
CA ILE A 155 6.10 1.53 -6.69
C ILE A 155 6.30 3.03 -6.88
N PHE A 156 5.87 3.86 -5.92
CA PHE A 156 6.05 5.31 -6.02
C PHE A 156 7.51 5.75 -5.86
N ALA A 157 8.26 5.11 -4.95
CA ALA A 157 9.69 5.33 -4.77
C ALA A 157 10.50 5.04 -6.04
N ILE A 158 10.19 3.94 -6.74
CA ILE A 158 10.81 3.59 -8.02
C ILE A 158 10.58 4.71 -9.04
N GLN A 159 9.33 5.18 -9.16
CA GLN A 159 8.97 6.22 -10.13
C GLN A 159 9.69 7.54 -9.84
N ILE A 160 9.64 8.03 -8.60
CA ILE A 160 10.26 9.30 -8.23
C ILE A 160 11.79 9.23 -8.30
N ALA A 161 12.40 8.13 -7.84
CA ALA A 161 13.85 7.97 -7.92
C ALA A 161 14.34 7.98 -9.37
N LYS A 162 13.65 7.26 -10.28
CA LYS A 162 13.96 7.31 -11.72
C LYS A 162 13.75 8.70 -12.30
N TYR A 163 12.65 9.37 -11.97
CA TYR A 163 12.39 10.74 -12.40
C TYR A 163 13.47 11.73 -11.95
N LYS A 164 14.08 11.50 -10.77
CA LYS A 164 15.21 12.28 -10.25
C LYS A 164 16.59 11.80 -10.72
N GLY A 165 16.65 10.88 -11.69
CA GLY A 165 17.89 10.43 -12.32
C GLY A 165 18.70 9.41 -11.51
N ALA A 166 18.10 8.77 -10.50
CA ALA A 166 18.73 7.67 -9.78
C ALA A 166 18.57 6.34 -10.51
N LYS A 167 19.53 5.44 -10.33
CA LYS A 167 19.41 4.02 -10.72
C LYS A 167 18.60 3.30 -9.63
N VAL A 168 17.72 2.38 -10.00
CA VAL A 168 16.86 1.68 -9.04
C VAL A 168 17.03 0.17 -9.18
N LEU A 169 17.42 -0.47 -8.09
CA LEU A 169 17.39 -1.91 -7.89
C LEU A 169 16.16 -2.25 -7.05
N VAL A 170 15.50 -3.36 -7.34
CA VAL A 170 14.23 -3.73 -6.71
C VAL A 170 14.29 -5.17 -6.23
N ILE A 171 13.88 -5.38 -4.98
CA ILE A 171 13.46 -6.67 -4.46
C ILE A 171 11.95 -6.60 -4.32
N GLY A 172 11.25 -7.60 -4.85
CA GLY A 172 9.80 -7.69 -4.80
C GLY A 172 9.38 -9.13 -5.00
N VAL A 173 8.27 -9.50 -4.37
CA VAL A 173 7.63 -10.80 -4.58
C VAL A 173 6.28 -10.53 -5.19
N VAL A 174 5.98 -11.24 -6.27
CA VAL A 174 4.67 -11.25 -6.90
C VAL A 174 4.19 -12.69 -6.83
N ASP A 175 3.12 -12.92 -6.10
CA ASP A 175 2.45 -14.22 -6.03
C ASP A 175 1.13 -14.11 -6.78
N ILE A 176 1.07 -14.70 -7.98
CA ILE A 176 -0.10 -14.72 -8.84
C ILE A 176 -0.54 -16.17 -8.98
N GLN A 177 -1.77 -16.43 -8.56
CA GLN A 177 -2.41 -17.72 -8.76
C GLN A 177 -3.30 -17.68 -10.00
N MET A 178 -2.95 -18.50 -10.99
CA MET A 178 -3.81 -18.70 -12.15
C MET A 178 -4.98 -19.60 -11.73
N THR A 179 -6.21 -19.11 -11.83
CA THR A 179 -7.42 -19.85 -11.42
C THR A 179 -8.23 -20.37 -12.60
N ASN A 180 -8.12 -19.75 -13.78
CA ASN A 180 -8.82 -20.15 -15.01
C ASN A 180 -8.00 -21.16 -15.85
N TRP A 181 -8.67 -22.19 -16.39
CA TRP A 181 -8.09 -23.18 -17.29
C TRP A 181 -7.60 -22.60 -18.62
N GLU A 182 -8.36 -21.71 -19.25
CA GLU A 182 -8.01 -21.12 -20.54
C GLU A 182 -6.76 -20.22 -20.42
N GLU A 183 -6.69 -19.43 -19.34
CA GLU A 183 -5.53 -18.61 -19.01
C GLU A 183 -4.26 -19.46 -18.78
N LYS A 184 -4.43 -20.59 -18.06
CA LYS A 184 -3.35 -21.56 -17.83
C LYS A 184 -2.86 -22.15 -19.15
N GLU A 185 -3.77 -22.58 -20.03
CA GLU A 185 -3.41 -23.15 -21.32
C GLU A 185 -2.62 -22.15 -22.19
N LEU A 186 -3.14 -20.92 -22.30
CA LEU A 186 -2.45 -19.84 -23.03
C LEU A 186 -1.04 -19.60 -22.47
N THR A 187 -0.89 -19.61 -21.16
CA THR A 187 0.40 -19.38 -20.50
C THR A 187 1.36 -20.56 -20.68
N VAL A 188 0.88 -21.80 -20.57
CA VAL A 188 1.67 -23.01 -20.86
C VAL A 188 2.18 -22.98 -22.31
N ASN A 189 1.34 -22.60 -23.27
CA ASN A 189 1.74 -22.47 -24.67
C ASN A 189 2.82 -21.39 -24.88
N ARG A 190 2.77 -20.28 -24.13
CA ARG A 190 3.83 -19.27 -24.12
C ARG A 190 5.13 -19.80 -23.51
N VAL A 191 5.06 -20.53 -22.40
CA VAL A 191 6.25 -21.15 -21.77
C VAL A 191 6.90 -22.15 -22.72
N LYS A 192 6.11 -23.02 -23.37
CA LYS A 192 6.58 -23.95 -24.40
C LYS A 192 7.32 -23.25 -25.54
N ARG A 193 6.80 -22.11 -26.00
CA ARG A 193 7.39 -21.36 -27.11
C ARG A 193 8.65 -20.59 -26.73
N TYR A 194 8.68 -19.95 -25.57
CA TYR A 194 9.69 -18.94 -25.25
C TYR A 194 10.71 -19.36 -24.18
N VAL A 195 10.40 -20.34 -23.34
CA VAL A 195 11.24 -20.72 -22.19
C VAL A 195 11.72 -22.17 -22.28
N TRP A 196 10.83 -23.08 -22.70
CA TRP A 196 11.11 -24.52 -22.71
C TRP A 196 12.35 -24.92 -23.53
N PRO A 197 12.63 -24.32 -24.71
CA PRO A 197 13.84 -24.64 -25.47
C PRO A 197 15.15 -24.36 -24.70
N ALA A 198 15.15 -23.38 -23.79
CA ALA A 198 16.30 -23.08 -22.94
C ALA A 198 16.45 -24.10 -21.79
N ILE A 199 15.34 -24.65 -21.30
CA ILE A 199 15.34 -25.75 -20.32
C ILE A 199 15.88 -27.03 -20.96
N GLU A 200 15.41 -27.37 -22.17
CA GLU A 200 15.88 -28.53 -22.92
C GLU A 200 17.38 -28.47 -23.21
N LYS A 201 17.90 -27.27 -23.49
CA LYS A 201 19.35 -27.02 -23.68
C LYS A 201 20.13 -26.94 -22.36
N GLY A 202 19.48 -27.09 -21.21
CA GLY A 202 20.12 -27.00 -19.89
C GLY A 202 20.60 -25.60 -19.50
N GLN A 203 20.18 -24.55 -20.21
CA GLN A 203 20.51 -23.15 -19.90
C GLN A 203 19.70 -22.63 -18.71
N ILE A 204 18.49 -23.18 -18.51
CA ILE A 204 17.65 -22.95 -17.32
C ILE A 204 17.45 -24.29 -16.63
N LYS A 205 17.66 -24.35 -15.32
CA LYS A 205 17.53 -25.59 -14.53
C LYS A 205 16.61 -25.38 -13.34
N PRO A 206 15.74 -26.35 -13.01
CA PRO A 206 15.00 -26.32 -11.76
C PRO A 206 15.96 -26.46 -10.58
N VAL A 207 15.74 -25.69 -9.52
CA VAL A 207 16.45 -25.82 -8.25
C VAL A 207 15.53 -26.56 -7.30
N ILE A 208 15.87 -27.81 -6.98
CA ILE A 208 15.09 -28.66 -6.06
C ILE A 208 15.78 -28.64 -4.70
N TYR A 209 15.00 -28.33 -3.65
CA TYR A 209 15.50 -28.35 -2.27
C TYR A 209 15.41 -29.76 -1.67
N LYS A 210 14.21 -30.36 -1.73
CA LYS A 210 13.92 -31.65 -1.09
C LYS A 210 12.72 -32.33 -1.74
N ASN A 211 12.77 -33.66 -1.79
CA ASN A 211 11.66 -34.52 -2.15
C ASN A 211 11.03 -35.13 -0.89
N PHE A 212 9.70 -35.24 -0.88
CA PHE A 212 8.93 -35.98 0.11
C PHE A 212 8.06 -37.02 -0.61
N PRO A 213 7.79 -38.20 -0.02
CA PRO A 213 6.73 -39.06 -0.52
C PRO A 213 5.37 -38.36 -0.39
N LEU A 214 4.40 -38.70 -1.25
CA LEU A 214 3.06 -38.10 -1.23
C LEU A 214 2.37 -38.29 0.13
N SER A 215 2.59 -39.44 0.77
CA SER A 215 2.13 -39.72 2.14
C SER A 215 2.62 -38.71 3.19
N GLU A 216 3.68 -37.95 2.90
CA GLU A 216 4.26 -36.94 3.78
C GLU A 216 3.96 -35.49 3.36
N ALA A 217 2.91 -35.25 2.55
CA ALA A 217 2.52 -33.89 2.15
C ALA A 217 2.38 -32.91 3.34
N ALA A 218 1.87 -33.36 4.48
CA ALA A 218 1.76 -32.54 5.68
C ALA A 218 3.13 -32.07 6.21
N ASN A 219 4.16 -32.92 6.14
CA ASN A 219 5.53 -32.54 6.55
C ASN A 219 6.15 -31.56 5.55
N ALA A 220 5.89 -31.74 4.25
CA ALA A 220 6.30 -30.77 3.23
C ALA A 220 5.67 -29.38 3.44
N HIS A 221 4.39 -29.33 3.84
CA HIS A 221 3.70 -28.08 4.19
C HIS A 221 4.29 -27.40 5.43
N LYS A 222 4.58 -28.16 6.50
CA LYS A 222 5.26 -27.60 7.69
C LYS A 222 6.62 -26.99 7.34
N LEU A 223 7.36 -27.60 6.41
CA LEU A 223 8.61 -27.03 5.91
C LEU A 223 8.37 -25.75 5.09
N MET A 224 7.34 -25.73 4.24
CA MET A 224 6.93 -24.55 3.46
C MET A 224 6.63 -23.35 4.36
N GLU A 225 5.86 -23.55 5.44
CA GLU A 225 5.49 -22.50 6.40
C GLU A 225 6.69 -21.88 7.14
N ASN A 226 7.74 -22.66 7.40
CA ASN A 226 8.97 -22.17 8.03
C ASN A 226 9.82 -21.32 7.07
N GLY A 227 9.70 -21.54 5.75
CA GLY A 227 10.35 -20.72 4.71
C GLY A 227 11.89 -20.78 4.67
N LYS A 228 12.53 -21.67 5.43
CA LYS A 228 14.00 -21.78 5.53
C LYS A 228 14.60 -22.74 4.50
N PHE A 229 14.38 -22.48 3.21
CA PHE A 229 14.95 -23.27 2.12
C PHE A 229 15.08 -22.48 0.82
N ILE A 230 15.91 -22.96 -0.11
CA ILE A 230 16.08 -22.39 -1.45
C ILE A 230 15.75 -23.46 -2.47
N GLY A 231 14.79 -23.18 -3.36
CA GLY A 231 14.33 -24.11 -4.40
C GLY A 231 12.94 -24.67 -4.14
N LYS A 232 12.50 -25.62 -4.97
CA LYS A 232 11.18 -26.28 -4.86
C LYS A 232 11.24 -27.50 -3.95
N ILE A 233 10.15 -27.70 -3.21
CA ILE A 233 9.85 -28.95 -2.51
C ILE A 233 8.97 -29.78 -3.46
N LEU A 234 9.36 -31.01 -3.73
CA LEU A 234 8.59 -31.93 -4.57
C LEU A 234 7.89 -32.97 -3.71
N LEU A 235 6.67 -33.31 -4.10
CA LEU A 235 5.97 -34.49 -3.62
C LEU A 235 6.02 -35.55 -4.71
N LEU A 236 6.61 -36.70 -4.40
CA LEU A 236 6.74 -37.83 -5.30
C LEU A 236 5.77 -38.93 -4.88
N PRO A 237 5.08 -39.60 -5.81
CA PRO A 237 4.27 -40.75 -5.45
C PRO A 237 5.11 -41.80 -4.72
N ASP A 238 4.54 -42.41 -3.68
CA ASP A 238 5.25 -43.34 -2.80
C ASP A 238 5.92 -44.49 -3.57
N SER A 239 5.33 -44.92 -4.69
CA SER A 239 5.89 -45.93 -5.59
C SER A 239 7.21 -45.56 -6.26
N PHE A 240 7.60 -44.28 -6.27
CA PHE A 240 8.89 -43.83 -6.82
C PHE A 240 9.99 -43.71 -5.77
N MET A 241 9.67 -43.96 -4.49
CA MET A 241 10.61 -43.81 -3.36
C MET A 241 10.99 -45.16 -2.71
N SER A 242 10.44 -46.27 -3.22
CA SER A 242 10.73 -47.65 -2.81
C SER A 242 11.93 -48.25 -3.51
#